data_AF-A0A8S1RPB2-F1
#
_entry.id   AF-A0A8S1RPB2-F1
#
_cell.length_a   1.000
_cell.length_b   1.000
_cell.length_c   1.000
_cell.angle_alpha   90.00
_cell.angle_beta   90.00
_cell.angle_gamma   90.00
#
_symmetry.space_group_name_H-M   'P 1'
#
loop_
_entity.id
_entity.type
_entity.pdbx_description
1 polymer ?
#
loop_
_entity_poly.entity_id
_entity_poly.type
_entity_poly.pdbx_seq_one_letter_code
_entity_poly.pdbx_strand_id
1 'polypeptide(L)'
;MVLCFLCYILKLYNCYLNIFGFCKRSLYSLKIPKREFSIWNHDFWEFDTQVGYSLYGDFTIIQLIISHSFIKMKQTHDIRNDELEFKIFLGKKNPKELIKQYNQYLNGWELHQFWAFGWHQSRWGYQITSVIKDVIRNYKESDIPLEVIWTELDYMQVRKDFTLNEVLYPREDLQNITQQDGVCQIPILDLGIAIDGDCGRDLVKSRAYIKSNR
;
A
#
# COMPACT_ATOMS: atom_id res chain seq x y z
N MET A 1 -31.34 -1.86 -9.31
CA MET A 1 -30.30 -2.66 -8.65
C MET A 1 -29.75 -3.65 -9.67
N VAL A 2 -28.61 -3.33 -10.30
CA VAL A 2 -27.86 -4.25 -11.17
C VAL A 2 -26.49 -4.38 -10.52
N LEU A 3 -26.20 -5.53 -9.91
CA LEU A 3 -24.85 -5.89 -9.50
C LEU A 3 -24.06 -6.19 -10.79
N CYS A 4 -23.38 -5.18 -11.34
CA CYS A 4 -22.34 -5.40 -12.34
C CYS A 4 -21.04 -5.74 -11.61
N PHE A 5 -20.77 -7.05 -11.49
CA PHE A 5 -19.46 -7.59 -11.15
C PHE A 5 -18.53 -7.35 -12.34
N LEU A 6 -17.48 -6.55 -12.17
CA LEU A 6 -16.42 -6.44 -13.17
C LEU A 6 -15.10 -6.90 -12.56
N CYS A 7 -14.56 -7.96 -13.14
CA CYS A 7 -13.34 -8.64 -12.75
C CYS A 7 -12.51 -8.81 -14.03
N TYR A 8 -11.28 -8.30 -14.06
CA TYR A 8 -10.39 -8.53 -15.20
C TYR A 8 -9.97 -10.00 -15.26
N ILE A 9 -9.93 -10.59 -16.46
CA ILE A 9 -9.57 -11.98 -16.67
C ILE A 9 -8.54 -12.07 -17.80
N LEU A 10 -7.27 -12.34 -17.44
CA LEU A 10 -6.20 -12.65 -18.38
C LEU A 10 -5.92 -14.16 -18.41
N LYS A 11 -5.78 -14.75 -19.60
CA LYS A 11 -5.51 -16.18 -19.78
C LYS A 11 -4.25 -16.41 -20.61
N LEU A 12 -3.31 -17.20 -20.06
CA LEU A 12 -1.96 -17.41 -20.61
C LEU A 12 -1.78 -18.84 -21.14
N TYR A 13 -1.42 -18.97 -22.43
CA TYR A 13 -1.45 -20.28 -23.12
C TYR A 13 -0.08 -20.93 -23.41
N ASN A 14 1.06 -20.21 -23.35
CA ASN A 14 2.33 -20.72 -23.88
C ASN A 14 3.27 -21.32 -22.81
N CYS A 15 4.03 -22.39 -23.13
CA CYS A 15 4.78 -23.21 -22.16
C CYS A 15 6.20 -22.73 -21.85
N TYR A 16 6.81 -21.90 -22.71
CA TYR A 16 8.19 -21.40 -22.57
C TYR A 16 8.28 -19.97 -22.00
N LEU A 17 7.17 -19.42 -21.50
CA LEU A 17 7.08 -18.03 -21.05
C LEU A 17 7.07 -17.95 -19.52
N ASN A 18 8.00 -17.20 -18.95
CA ASN A 18 7.99 -16.84 -17.54
C ASN A 18 7.43 -15.42 -17.39
N ILE A 19 6.37 -15.29 -16.59
CA ILE A 19 5.64 -14.03 -16.38
C ILE A 19 5.74 -13.65 -14.91
N PHE A 20 6.02 -12.38 -14.66
CA PHE A 20 6.14 -11.78 -13.34
C PHE A 20 5.36 -10.44 -13.33
N GLY A 21 4.93 -9.98 -12.16
CA GLY A 21 4.12 -8.75 -12.02
C GLY A 21 2.68 -9.05 -11.61
N PHE A 22 1.72 -8.26 -12.11
CA PHE A 22 0.33 -8.29 -11.66
C PHE A 22 0.24 -8.35 -10.12
N CYS A 23 0.79 -7.33 -9.46
CA CYS A 23 0.66 -7.15 -8.01
C CYS A 23 -0.61 -6.32 -7.71
N LYS A 24 -1.11 -6.27 -6.48
CA LYS A 24 -0.70 -6.97 -5.25
C LYS A 24 -1.57 -8.21 -5.00
N ARG A 25 -0.94 -9.36 -4.78
CA ARG A 25 -1.59 -10.67 -4.61
C ARG A 25 -0.74 -11.58 -3.74
N SER A 26 -1.37 -12.42 -2.92
CA SER A 26 -0.68 -13.51 -2.21
C SER A 26 -0.54 -14.74 -3.13
N LEU A 27 0.70 -15.10 -3.46
CA LEU A 27 1.06 -16.24 -4.31
C LEU A 27 2.26 -16.99 -3.69
N TYR A 28 2.29 -18.31 -3.82
CA TYR A 28 3.43 -19.14 -3.42
C TYR A 28 4.66 -19.02 -4.33
N SER A 29 4.53 -18.30 -5.44
CA SER A 29 5.62 -18.08 -6.39
C SER A 29 5.53 -16.68 -6.98
N LEU A 30 6.71 -16.09 -7.21
CA LEU A 30 6.83 -14.85 -7.96
C LEU A 30 6.41 -15.05 -9.43
N LYS A 31 6.62 -16.25 -9.98
CA LYS A 31 6.17 -16.60 -11.32
C LYS A 31 4.65 -16.77 -11.31
N ILE A 32 3.99 -16.08 -12.23
CA ILE A 32 2.54 -16.07 -12.31
C ILE A 32 2.02 -17.41 -12.86
N PRO A 33 1.11 -18.10 -12.15
CA PRO A 33 0.49 -19.32 -12.65
C PRO A 33 -0.49 -19.02 -13.80
N LYS A 34 -0.70 -20.00 -14.69
CA LYS A 34 -1.59 -19.86 -15.84
C LYS A 34 -3.07 -19.94 -15.41
N ARG A 35 -3.63 -18.80 -15.03
CA ARG A 35 -5.05 -18.65 -14.65
C ARG A 35 -5.49 -17.21 -14.78
N GLU A 36 -6.74 -16.96 -14.41
CA GLU A 36 -7.41 -15.67 -14.46
C GLU A 36 -7.18 -14.91 -13.15
N PHE A 37 -7.12 -13.57 -13.22
CA PHE A 37 -6.71 -12.71 -12.11
C PHE A 37 -7.49 -11.39 -12.06
N SER A 38 -8.17 -11.12 -10.94
CA SER A 38 -8.93 -9.89 -10.70
C SER A 38 -8.02 -8.70 -10.38
N ILE A 39 -8.24 -7.55 -11.00
CA ILE A 39 -7.55 -6.29 -10.65
C ILE A 39 -8.62 -5.34 -10.10
N TRP A 40 -8.71 -5.29 -8.77
CA TRP A 40 -9.56 -4.35 -8.06
C TRP A 40 -9.07 -4.13 -6.63
N ASN A 41 -8.70 -2.89 -6.29
CA ASN A 41 -8.29 -2.53 -4.94
C ASN A 41 -9.40 -2.89 -3.93
N HIS A 42 -9.07 -3.75 -2.98
CA HIS A 42 -9.95 -4.17 -1.91
C HIS A 42 -9.25 -4.12 -0.56
N ASP A 43 -10.02 -3.82 0.48
CA ASP A 43 -9.62 -4.04 1.86
C ASP A 43 -9.92 -5.51 2.23
N PHE A 44 -9.08 -6.41 1.72
CA PHE A 44 -9.08 -7.81 2.10
C PHE A 44 -7.78 -8.15 2.82
N TRP A 45 -7.93 -8.80 3.98
CA TRP A 45 -6.80 -9.34 4.71
C TRP A 45 -6.05 -10.34 3.85
N GLU A 46 -4.73 -10.18 3.75
CA GLU A 46 -3.88 -10.98 2.88
C GLU A 46 -3.96 -12.49 3.19
N PHE A 47 -4.23 -12.84 4.45
CA PHE A 47 -4.41 -14.21 4.93
C PHE A 47 -5.79 -14.81 4.64
N ASP A 48 -6.81 -13.98 4.43
CA ASP A 48 -8.19 -14.42 4.14
C ASP A 48 -8.44 -14.62 2.65
N THR A 49 -7.47 -14.26 1.79
CA THR A 49 -7.63 -14.41 0.35
C THR A 49 -7.32 -15.83 -0.11
N GLN A 50 -8.23 -16.40 -0.90
CA GLN A 50 -7.85 -17.49 -1.77
C GLN A 50 -6.72 -16.99 -2.69
N VAL A 51 -5.75 -17.86 -2.99
CA VAL A 51 -4.58 -17.52 -3.80
C VAL A 51 -5.02 -16.78 -5.08
N GLY A 52 -4.59 -15.53 -5.28
CA GLY A 52 -4.77 -14.76 -6.53
C GLY A 52 -5.82 -13.66 -6.61
N TYR A 53 -6.56 -13.40 -5.55
CA TYR A 53 -7.39 -12.20 -5.47
C TYR A 53 -6.51 -10.94 -5.35
N SER A 54 -6.99 -9.83 -5.88
CA SER A 54 -6.39 -8.51 -5.66
C SER A 54 -6.55 -8.09 -4.21
N LEU A 55 -5.55 -7.36 -3.72
CA LEU A 55 -5.48 -6.84 -2.35
C LEU A 55 -5.61 -5.30 -2.37
N TYR A 56 -4.94 -4.64 -1.44
CA TYR A 56 -4.98 -3.19 -1.20
C TYR A 56 -4.49 -2.30 -2.35
N GLY A 57 -3.77 -2.86 -3.33
CA GLY A 57 -3.17 -2.09 -4.41
C GLY A 57 -3.01 -2.91 -5.67
N ASP A 58 -3.24 -2.27 -6.81
CA ASP A 58 -3.18 -2.90 -8.11
C ASP A 58 -2.10 -2.24 -8.98
N PHE A 59 -1.25 -3.10 -9.54
CA PHE A 59 -0.24 -2.74 -10.53
C PHE A 59 -0.47 -3.59 -11.77
N THR A 60 -0.85 -2.96 -12.88
CA THR A 60 -1.16 -3.61 -14.16
C THR A 60 0.08 -3.99 -14.99
N ILE A 61 1.27 -4.02 -14.37
CA ILE A 61 2.54 -4.28 -15.05
C ILE A 61 2.70 -5.78 -15.29
N ILE A 62 3.15 -6.12 -16.49
CA ILE A 62 3.54 -7.48 -16.86
C ILE A 62 5.00 -7.44 -17.29
N GLN A 63 5.86 -8.16 -16.56
CA GLN A 63 7.20 -8.47 -17.04
C GLN A 63 7.20 -9.84 -17.68
N LEU A 64 7.64 -9.88 -18.94
CA LEU A 64 7.76 -11.09 -19.74
C LEU A 64 9.24 -11.41 -19.96
N ILE A 65 9.70 -12.54 -19.43
CA ILE A 65 11.00 -13.09 -19.78
C ILE A 65 10.77 -14.16 -20.85
N ILE A 66 11.01 -13.77 -22.11
CA ILE A 66 10.85 -14.62 -23.29
C ILE A 66 12.23 -15.16 -23.66
N SER A 67 12.39 -16.48 -23.70
CA SER A 67 13.58 -17.07 -24.34
C SER A 67 13.36 -17.12 -25.86
N HIS A 68 12.26 -17.70 -26.36
CA HIS A 68 11.94 -17.75 -27.80
C HIS A 68 10.46 -18.08 -28.02
N SER A 69 9.50 -17.13 -28.02
CA SER A 69 8.08 -17.42 -28.37
C SER A 69 7.20 -16.18 -28.60
N PHE A 70 6.18 -16.34 -29.46
CA PHE A 70 5.04 -15.42 -29.61
C PHE A 70 4.11 -15.46 -28.38
N ILE A 71 3.59 -14.30 -27.97
CA ILE A 71 2.64 -14.15 -26.87
C ILE A 71 1.22 -14.10 -27.44
N LYS A 72 0.37 -15.04 -27.02
CA LYS A 72 -1.08 -14.98 -27.25
C LYS A 72 -1.75 -14.56 -25.94
N MET A 73 -2.05 -13.27 -25.79
CA MET A 73 -2.92 -12.80 -24.71
C MET A 73 -4.37 -12.88 -25.20
N LYS A 74 -5.22 -13.64 -24.50
CA LYS A 74 -6.66 -13.55 -24.68
C LYS A 74 -7.19 -12.66 -23.56
N GLN A 75 -7.61 -11.46 -23.92
CA GLN A 75 -8.30 -10.54 -23.02
C GLN A 75 -9.80 -10.78 -23.15
N THR A 76 -10.47 -11.01 -22.03
CA THR A 76 -11.94 -11.10 -21.99
C THR A 76 -12.38 -9.82 -21.29
N HIS A 77 -13.04 -8.93 -22.03
CA HIS A 77 -13.31 -7.56 -21.60
C HIS A 77 -14.71 -7.39 -21.03
N ASP A 78 -14.79 -6.73 -19.88
CA ASP A 78 -15.84 -5.79 -19.51
C ASP A 78 -15.06 -4.57 -19.00
N ILE A 79 -15.06 -3.46 -19.75
CA ILE A 79 -14.36 -2.22 -19.40
C ILE A 79 -15.44 -1.16 -19.20
N ARG A 80 -15.38 -0.39 -18.10
CA ARG A 80 -16.35 0.70 -17.86
C ARG A 80 -16.11 1.96 -18.69
N ASN A 81 -14.91 2.18 -19.23
CA ASN A 81 -14.52 3.36 -20.01
C ASN A 81 -13.71 2.96 -21.27
N ASP A 82 -14.23 3.28 -22.45
CA ASP A 82 -13.94 2.70 -23.77
C ASP A 82 -12.52 2.91 -24.39
N GLU A 83 -11.44 3.00 -23.62
CA GLU A 83 -10.09 3.17 -24.18
C GLU A 83 -9.10 2.10 -23.71
N LEU A 84 -8.34 1.56 -24.66
CA LEU A 84 -7.33 0.54 -24.43
C LEU A 84 -5.96 1.06 -24.83
N GLU A 85 -5.11 1.29 -23.83
CA GLU A 85 -3.73 1.72 -24.05
C GLU A 85 -2.76 0.59 -23.69
N PHE A 86 -1.83 0.30 -24.61
CA PHE A 86 -0.72 -0.61 -24.35
C PHE A 86 0.62 0.12 -24.47
N LYS A 87 1.42 0.02 -23.42
CA LYS A 87 2.83 0.41 -23.44
C LYS A 87 3.71 -0.83 -23.41
N ILE A 88 4.54 -1.00 -24.43
CA ILE A 88 5.44 -2.15 -24.55
C ILE A 88 6.88 -1.69 -24.29
N PHE A 89 7.51 -2.32 -23.31
CA PHE A 89 8.93 -2.16 -23.00
C PHE A 89 9.66 -3.44 -23.42
N LEU A 90 10.51 -3.36 -24.43
CA LEU A 90 11.16 -4.55 -24.99
C LEU A 90 12.34 -5.01 -24.13
N GLY A 91 12.89 -4.15 -23.26
CA GLY A 91 14.20 -4.38 -22.67
C GLY A 91 15.27 -4.56 -23.76
N LYS A 92 16.52 -4.81 -23.39
CA LYS A 92 17.54 -5.23 -24.37
C LYS A 92 18.02 -6.63 -24.01
N LYS A 93 19.01 -6.70 -23.12
CA LYS A 93 19.73 -7.94 -22.81
C LYS A 93 19.39 -8.53 -21.44
N ASN A 94 18.74 -7.77 -20.54
CA ASN A 94 18.45 -8.22 -19.18
C ASN A 94 17.18 -7.57 -18.57
N PRO A 95 16.61 -8.16 -17.51
CA PRO A 95 15.47 -7.62 -16.76
C PRO A 95 15.66 -6.21 -16.19
N LYS A 96 16.89 -5.84 -15.81
CA LYS A 96 17.21 -4.55 -15.18
C LYS A 96 16.92 -3.37 -16.11
N GLU A 97 17.26 -3.48 -17.39
CA GLU A 97 16.98 -2.41 -18.36
C GLU A 97 15.46 -2.21 -18.58
N LEU A 98 14.67 -3.28 -18.53
CA LEU A 98 13.22 -3.18 -18.63
C LEU A 98 12.63 -2.45 -17.42
N ILE A 99 13.07 -2.81 -16.20
CA ILE A 99 12.67 -2.12 -14.98
C ILE A 99 13.06 -0.64 -15.02
N LYS A 100 14.25 -0.32 -15.54
CA LYS A 100 14.72 1.07 -15.70
C LYS A 100 13.86 1.87 -16.67
N GLN A 101 13.51 1.32 -17.84
CA GLN A 101 12.63 1.99 -18.80
C GLN A 101 11.24 2.24 -18.21
N TYR A 102 10.70 1.25 -17.50
CA TYR A 102 9.42 1.39 -16.81
C TYR A 102 9.47 2.45 -15.71
N ASN A 103 10.53 2.45 -14.88
CA ASN A 103 10.77 3.46 -13.86
C ASN A 103 10.84 4.87 -14.45
N GLN A 104 11.56 5.07 -15.56
CA GLN A 104 11.65 6.36 -16.23
C GLN A 104 10.29 6.82 -16.78
N TYR A 105 9.48 5.88 -17.29
CA TYR A 105 8.12 6.18 -17.72
C TYR A 105 7.22 6.65 -16.57
N LEU A 106 7.42 6.11 -15.36
CA LEU A 106 6.71 6.54 -14.14
C LEU A 106 7.29 7.80 -13.47
N ASN A 107 8.26 8.47 -14.10
CA ASN A 107 8.99 9.63 -13.54
C ASN A 107 9.97 9.32 -12.40
N GLY A 108 10.49 8.09 -12.33
CA GLY A 108 11.51 7.73 -11.35
C GLY A 108 10.96 7.23 -10.02
N TRP A 109 11.86 6.94 -9.07
CA TRP A 109 11.50 6.67 -7.68
C TRP A 109 11.87 7.87 -6.83
N GLU A 110 11.06 8.14 -5.81
CA GLU A 110 11.39 9.16 -4.82
C GLU A 110 12.54 8.69 -3.93
N LEU A 111 13.35 9.65 -3.48
CA LEU A 111 14.36 9.38 -2.46
C LEU A 111 13.69 9.36 -1.09
N HIS A 112 13.87 8.26 -0.37
CA HIS A 112 13.39 8.13 1.00
C HIS A 112 14.38 8.75 1.99
N GLN A 113 13.87 9.21 3.13
CA GLN A 113 14.70 9.66 4.25
C GLN A 113 15.60 8.51 4.73
N PHE A 114 16.83 8.81 5.15
CA PHE A 114 17.80 7.77 5.51
C PHE A 114 17.30 6.88 6.67
N TRP A 115 16.62 7.48 7.65
CA TRP A 115 16.03 6.76 8.78
C TRP A 115 14.92 5.78 8.37
N ALA A 116 14.31 5.92 7.18
CA ALA A 116 13.27 5.00 6.70
C ALA A 116 13.82 3.61 6.32
N PHE A 117 15.16 3.45 6.27
CA PHE A 117 15.82 2.16 6.10
C PHE A 117 16.17 1.48 7.43
N GLY A 118 15.94 2.15 8.56
CA GLY A 118 16.16 1.60 9.90
C GLY A 118 15.08 0.60 10.32
N TRP A 119 15.11 0.18 11.58
CA TRP A 119 14.09 -0.72 12.13
C TRP A 119 12.84 0.06 12.55
N HIS A 120 11.67 -0.42 12.14
CA HIS A 120 10.37 0.18 12.45
C HIS A 120 9.57 -0.74 13.38
N GLN A 121 9.07 -0.19 14.49
CA GLN A 121 8.14 -0.87 15.39
C GLN A 121 6.75 -0.25 15.29
N SER A 122 5.74 -1.07 14.98
CA SER A 122 4.33 -0.69 15.02
C SER A 122 3.51 -1.70 15.82
N ARG A 123 2.42 -1.23 16.42
CA ARG A 123 1.38 -2.08 17.00
C ARG A 123 0.08 -1.29 17.09
N TRP A 124 -1.00 -1.89 16.63
CA TRP A 124 -2.34 -1.44 17.00
C TRP A 124 -2.62 -1.82 18.46
N GLY A 125 -2.89 -0.83 19.31
CA GLY A 125 -3.16 -1.00 20.72
C GLY A 125 -2.05 -0.52 21.65
N TYR A 126 -1.17 0.37 21.20
CA TYR A 126 -0.43 1.22 22.14
C TYR A 126 -1.43 2.18 22.78
N GLN A 127 -1.99 1.84 23.94
CA GLN A 127 -3.13 2.60 24.47
C GLN A 127 -2.73 3.97 25.04
N ILE A 128 -1.49 4.12 25.50
CA ILE A 128 -0.95 5.33 26.13
C ILE A 128 0.54 5.47 25.83
N THR A 129 1.07 6.70 25.95
CA THR A 129 2.49 7.01 25.70
C THR A 129 3.47 6.28 26.61
N SER A 130 3.07 5.93 27.84
CA SER A 130 3.97 5.19 28.75
C SER A 130 4.32 3.80 28.19
N VAL A 131 3.39 3.14 27.49
CA VAL A 131 3.66 1.84 26.83
C VAL A 131 4.68 2.03 25.71
N ILE A 132 4.60 3.13 24.96
CA ILE A 132 5.58 3.44 23.89
C ILE A 132 6.96 3.69 24.49
N LYS A 133 7.04 4.47 25.58
CA LYS A 133 8.30 4.72 26.31
C LYS A 133 8.91 3.43 26.84
N ASP A 134 8.10 2.53 27.39
CA ASP A 134 8.58 1.22 27.86
C ASP A 134 9.09 0.36 26.70
N VAL A 135 8.43 0.38 25.53
CA VAL A 135 8.92 -0.32 24.33
C VAL A 135 10.28 0.25 23.90
N ILE A 136 10.42 1.57 23.78
CA ILE A 136 11.69 2.22 23.41
C ILE A 136 12.79 1.86 24.43
N ARG A 137 12.49 1.93 25.72
CA ARG A 137 13.44 1.54 26.78
C ARG A 137 13.88 0.09 26.62
N ASN A 138 12.97 -0.84 26.38
CA ASN A 138 13.29 -2.25 26.22
C ASN A 138 14.17 -2.51 24.98
N TYR A 139 13.94 -1.81 23.86
CA TYR A 139 14.83 -1.88 22.69
C TYR A 139 16.25 -1.43 23.04
N LYS A 140 16.39 -0.30 23.76
CA LYS A 140 17.69 0.21 24.22
C LYS A 140 18.38 -0.74 25.20
N GLU A 141 17.65 -1.25 26.19
CA GLU A 141 18.18 -2.20 27.19
C GLU A 141 18.60 -3.54 26.56
N SER A 142 17.94 -3.94 25.46
CA SER A 142 18.25 -5.17 24.73
C SER A 142 19.33 -4.99 23.66
N ASP A 143 19.89 -3.79 23.50
CA ASP A 143 20.84 -3.44 22.42
C ASP A 143 20.29 -3.76 21.02
N ILE A 144 18.98 -3.55 20.82
CA ILE A 144 18.32 -3.71 19.52
C ILE A 144 18.07 -2.32 18.94
N PRO A 145 18.61 -2.00 17.74
CA PRO A 145 18.37 -0.71 17.09
C PRO A 145 16.86 -0.48 16.84
N LEU A 146 16.40 0.72 17.18
CA LEU A 146 15.04 1.19 16.89
C LEU A 146 15.13 2.58 16.30
N GLU A 147 14.72 2.71 15.03
CA GLU A 147 14.79 3.99 14.32
C GLU A 147 13.44 4.69 14.31
N VAL A 148 12.35 3.92 14.20
CA VAL A 148 10.99 4.46 14.04
C VAL A 148 10.00 3.75 14.94
N ILE A 149 9.15 4.55 15.61
CA ILE A 149 7.94 4.07 16.29
C ILE A 149 6.70 4.59 15.55
N TRP A 150 5.77 3.68 15.26
CA TRP A 150 4.48 4.05 14.66
C TRP A 150 3.40 4.17 15.73
N THR A 151 2.55 5.18 15.59
CA THR A 151 1.35 5.37 16.42
C THR A 151 0.11 5.19 15.57
N GLU A 152 -0.62 4.10 15.82
CA GLU A 152 -1.87 3.72 15.17
C GLU A 152 -3.05 4.60 15.67
N LEU A 153 -4.29 4.18 15.44
CA LEU A 153 -5.52 4.94 15.76
C LEU A 153 -5.69 5.38 17.23
N ASP A 154 -4.89 4.84 18.14
CA ASP A 154 -5.00 5.06 19.59
C ASP A 154 -4.62 6.49 20.03
N TYR A 155 -3.81 7.22 19.25
CA TYR A 155 -3.39 8.59 19.61
C TYR A 155 -4.48 9.65 19.43
N MET A 156 -5.49 9.34 18.61
CA MET A 156 -6.52 10.29 18.19
C MET A 156 -7.64 10.43 19.25
N GLN A 157 -8.32 11.57 19.27
CA GLN A 157 -9.58 11.69 19.99
C GLN A 157 -10.68 10.93 19.25
N VAL A 158 -11.15 9.83 19.82
CA VAL A 158 -12.26 9.03 19.28
C VAL A 158 -12.03 8.65 17.80
N ARG A 159 -10.77 8.34 17.43
CA ARG A 159 -10.36 7.95 16.07
C ARG A 159 -10.67 9.00 14.99
N LYS A 160 -10.65 10.29 15.36
CA LYS A 160 -10.78 11.39 14.41
C LYS A 160 -9.40 11.86 13.96
N ASP A 161 -9.13 11.78 12.66
CA ASP A 161 -7.88 12.31 12.08
C ASP A 161 -7.63 13.77 12.48
N PHE A 162 -6.35 14.15 12.53
CA PHE A 162 -5.88 15.48 12.92
C PHE A 162 -6.25 15.92 14.36
N THR A 163 -6.58 14.96 15.23
CA THR A 163 -6.79 15.21 16.66
C THR A 163 -5.74 14.47 17.50
N LEU A 164 -5.52 14.95 18.73
CA LEU A 164 -4.65 14.31 19.70
C LEU A 164 -5.40 14.14 21.02
N ASN A 165 -5.44 12.92 21.54
CA ASN A 165 -5.94 12.65 22.87
C ASN A 165 -4.86 12.98 23.90
N GLU A 166 -4.77 14.25 24.33
CA GLU A 166 -3.69 14.72 25.21
C GLU A 166 -3.67 14.07 26.61
N VAL A 167 -4.73 13.36 27.02
CA VAL A 167 -4.76 12.58 28.27
C VAL A 167 -3.96 11.29 28.14
N LEU A 168 -4.16 10.56 27.04
CA LEU A 168 -3.48 9.29 26.77
C LEU A 168 -2.15 9.48 26.04
N TYR A 169 -2.06 10.57 25.27
CA TYR A 169 -0.96 10.96 24.41
C TYR A 169 -0.58 12.43 24.63
N PRO A 170 0.02 12.78 25.79
CA PRO A 170 0.52 14.12 26.03
C PRO A 170 1.50 14.54 24.93
N ARG A 171 1.36 15.77 24.44
CA ARG A 171 2.21 16.28 23.34
C ARG A 171 3.70 16.29 23.70
N GLU A 172 4.01 16.60 24.96
CA GLU A 172 5.38 16.60 25.47
C GLU A 172 6.01 15.21 25.40
N ASP A 173 5.24 14.16 25.72
CA ASP A 173 5.72 12.78 25.62
C ASP A 173 6.09 12.41 24.20
N LEU A 174 5.27 12.82 23.23
CA LEU A 174 5.53 12.58 21.80
C LEU A 174 6.77 13.35 21.31
N GLN A 175 6.94 14.60 21.75
CA GLN A 175 8.13 15.40 21.41
C GLN A 175 9.41 14.79 21.98
N ASN A 176 9.35 14.26 23.21
CA ASN A 176 10.50 13.65 23.87
C ASN A 176 10.98 12.38 23.17
N ILE A 177 10.08 11.59 22.56
CA ILE A 177 10.46 10.41 21.75
C ILE A 177 11.47 10.80 20.66
N THR A 178 11.22 11.89 19.94
CA THR A 178 12.13 12.32 18.87
C THR A 178 13.34 13.09 19.41
N GLN A 179 13.14 14.01 20.35
CA GLN A 179 14.20 14.90 20.81
C GLN A 179 15.19 14.24 21.76
N GLN A 180 14.71 13.36 22.64
CA GLN A 180 15.52 12.73 23.68
C GLN A 180 15.89 11.29 23.33
N ASP A 181 14.93 10.52 22.81
CA ASP A 181 15.19 9.11 22.48
C ASP A 181 15.82 8.91 21.11
N GLY A 182 15.81 9.95 20.25
CA GLY A 182 16.37 9.88 18.90
C GLY A 182 15.55 9.01 17.95
N VAL A 183 14.29 8.71 18.29
CA VAL A 183 13.40 7.84 17.51
C VAL A 183 12.43 8.69 16.70
N CYS A 184 12.32 8.40 15.41
CA CYS A 184 11.34 9.06 14.54
C CYS A 184 9.93 8.53 14.86
N GLN A 185 8.97 9.41 15.14
CA GLN A 185 7.57 9.03 15.37
C GLN A 185 6.76 9.19 14.07
N ILE A 186 6.01 8.17 13.67
CA ILE A 186 5.09 8.25 12.51
C ILE A 186 3.66 7.94 12.94
N PRO A 187 2.74 8.93 12.89
CA PRO A 187 1.32 8.69 13.11
C PRO A 187 0.62 8.17 11.86
N ILE A 188 -0.36 7.28 12.04
CA ILE A 188 -1.32 6.93 10.98
C ILE A 188 -2.30 8.07 10.72
N LEU A 189 -2.76 8.19 9.48
CA LEU A 189 -3.91 9.00 9.06
C LEU A 189 -4.73 8.19 8.06
N ASP A 190 -6.06 8.27 8.19
CA ASP A 190 -6.98 7.66 7.23
C ASP A 190 -7.58 8.72 6.28
N LEU A 191 -8.16 8.27 5.16
CA LEU A 191 -8.87 9.16 4.23
C LEU A 191 -10.31 9.45 4.68
N GLY A 192 -10.82 8.68 5.64
CA GLY A 192 -12.20 8.75 6.12
C GLY A 192 -12.39 9.80 7.20
N ILE A 193 -12.60 11.06 6.82
CA ILE A 193 -12.72 12.14 7.80
C ILE A 193 -14.11 12.20 8.43
N ALA A 194 -14.18 12.04 9.76
CA ALA A 194 -15.41 12.13 10.54
C ALA A 194 -16.11 13.50 10.38
N ILE A 195 -17.41 13.48 10.10
CA ILE A 195 -18.21 14.69 9.82
C ILE A 195 -18.35 15.59 11.06
N ASP A 196 -18.37 14.99 12.25
CA ASP A 196 -18.60 15.66 13.54
C ASP A 196 -17.31 16.18 14.19
N GLY A 197 -16.25 16.43 13.41
CA GLY A 197 -15.00 17.08 13.83
C GLY A 197 -14.79 18.45 13.18
N ASP A 198 -13.79 19.21 13.64
CA ASP A 198 -13.41 20.49 13.01
C ASP A 198 -13.05 20.31 11.53
N CYS A 199 -12.18 19.34 11.23
CA CYS A 199 -11.79 19.01 9.84
C CYS A 199 -13.00 18.57 9.00
N GLY A 200 -13.91 17.78 9.57
CA GLY A 200 -15.13 17.35 8.88
C GLY A 200 -16.02 18.52 8.48
N ARG A 201 -16.22 19.49 9.40
CA ARG A 201 -16.99 20.72 9.11
C ARG A 201 -16.39 21.52 7.96
N ASP A 202 -15.07 21.62 7.88
CA ASP A 202 -14.40 22.35 6.80
C ASP A 202 -14.44 21.61 5.46
N LEU A 203 -14.38 20.28 5.46
CA LEU A 203 -14.59 19.46 4.26
C LEU A 203 -16.03 19.55 3.75
N VAL A 204 -17.03 19.64 4.63
CA VAL A 204 -18.42 19.90 4.24
C VAL A 204 -18.55 21.27 3.58
N LYS A 205 -18.01 22.33 4.19
CA LYS A 205 -18.06 23.69 3.63
C LYS A 205 -17.36 23.78 2.27
N SER A 206 -16.20 23.14 2.13
CA SER A 206 -15.41 23.13 0.89
C SER A 206 -15.92 22.12 -0.16
N ARG A 207 -16.90 21.29 0.19
CA ARG A 207 -17.48 20.25 -0.68
C ARG A 207 -16.43 19.23 -1.17
N ALA A 208 -15.48 18.89 -0.31
CA ALA A 208 -14.34 18.03 -0.62
C ALA A 208 -14.62 16.52 -0.47
N TYR A 209 -15.74 16.13 0.13
CA TYR A 209 -16.15 14.72 0.18
C TYR A 209 -16.53 14.15 -1.19
N ILE A 210 -16.21 12.88 -1.41
CA ILE A 210 -16.73 12.11 -2.55
C ILE A 210 -18.26 12.10 -2.47
N LYS A 211 -18.91 12.40 -3.59
CA LYS A 211 -20.38 12.49 -3.68
C LYS A 211 -20.93 11.24 -4.35
N SER A 212 -22.12 10.84 -3.91
CA SER A 212 -22.93 9.82 -4.57
C SER A 212 -24.31 10.41 -4.84
N ASN A 213 -24.79 10.29 -6.07
CA ASN A 213 -26.14 10.70 -6.48
C ASN A 213 -27.16 9.56 -6.34
N ARG A 214 -26.85 8.57 -5.50
CA ARG A 214 -27.75 7.44 -5.23
C ARG A 214 -28.79 7.81 -4.19
#